data_AF-C6VRR2-F1
#
_entry.id   AF-C6VRR2-F1
#
_cell.length_a   1.000
_cell.length_b   1.000
_cell.length_c   1.000
_cell.angle_alpha   90.00
_cell.angle_beta   90.00
_cell.angle_gamma   90.00
#
_symmetry.space_group_name_H-M   'P 1'
#
loop_
_entity.id
_entity.type
_entity.pdbx_description
1 polymer ?
#
loop_
_entity_poly.entity_id
_entity_poly.type
_entity_poly.pdbx_seq_one_letter_code
_entity_poly.pdbx_strand_id
1 'polypeptide(L)'
;MRYFRPENNVSAGPITFSRLRIYCIRCSENIVILGGGGEKKGRKAQDGAETWKALKMMMAVDKKLVEKIRAGEIWYSRDLMQLEGELFIGI
;
A
#
# COMPACT_ATOMS: atom_id res chain seq x y z
N MET A 1 3.74 12.84 -3.49
CA MET A 1 4.43 11.70 -2.83
C MET A 1 5.84 12.00 -2.32
N ARG A 2 6.29 13.26 -2.28
CA ARG A 2 7.66 13.65 -1.90
C ARG A 2 8.17 13.12 -0.55
N TYR A 3 7.27 12.68 0.33
CA TYR A 3 7.60 12.20 1.69
C TYR A 3 7.46 10.69 1.89
N PHE A 4 6.93 9.94 0.92
CA PHE A 4 6.82 8.48 1.02
C PHE A 4 8.12 7.86 0.48
N ARG A 5 8.70 6.93 1.24
CA ARG A 5 9.90 6.20 0.84
C ARG A 5 9.54 4.81 0.32
N PRO A 6 10.20 4.29 -0.72
CA PRO A 6 10.02 2.90 -1.12
C PRO A 6 10.33 1.91 0.01
N GLU A 7 9.51 0.88 0.17
CA GLU A 7 9.68 -0.22 1.12
C GLU A 7 9.14 -1.50 0.45
N ASN A 8 9.99 -2.12 -0.39
CA ASN A 8 9.62 -3.16 -1.38
C ASN A 8 8.72 -2.60 -2.49
N ASN A 9 7.64 -3.31 -2.83
CA ASN A 9 6.64 -2.92 -3.83
C ASN A 9 5.59 -1.93 -3.28
N VAL A 10 5.72 -1.52 -2.01
CA VAL A 10 4.87 -0.48 -1.42
C VAL A 10 5.73 0.70 -0.95
N SER A 11 5.09 1.80 -0.59
CA SER A 11 5.77 2.97 -0.04
C SER A 11 5.34 3.23 1.41
N ALA A 12 6.29 3.62 2.26
CA ALA A 12 6.04 3.98 3.65
C ALA A 12 6.06 5.50 3.85
N GLY A 13 5.08 6.01 4.60
CA GLY A 13 4.97 7.42 4.95
C GLY A 13 6.09 7.91 5.89
N PRO A 14 6.27 9.24 5.97
CA PRO A 14 7.20 9.87 6.90
C PRO A 14 6.71 9.74 8.34
N ILE A 15 7.64 9.70 9.30
CA ILE A 15 7.35 9.59 10.75
C ILE A 15 7.57 10.97 11.41
N THR A 16 7.39 12.05 10.65
CA THR A 16 7.81 13.40 11.05
C THR A 16 6.92 14.02 12.12
N PHE A 17 5.70 13.52 12.29
CA PHE A 17 4.71 14.09 13.21
C PHE A 17 4.16 13.10 14.24
N SER A 18 4.31 11.80 14.02
CA SER A 18 3.88 10.77 14.96
C SER A 18 4.65 9.48 14.72
N ARG A 19 4.59 8.55 15.68
CA ARG A 19 5.10 7.19 15.50
C ARG A 19 4.19 6.33 14.61
N LEU A 20 3.09 6.86 14.08
CA LEU A 20 2.20 6.09 13.21
C LEU A 20 2.92 5.73 11.91
N ARG A 21 2.83 4.47 11.51
CA ARG A 21 3.24 4.03 10.19
C ARG A 21 2.03 4.05 9.26
N ILE A 22 2.21 4.64 8.08
CA ILE A 22 1.25 4.57 6.98
C ILE A 22 1.97 3.93 5.79
N TYR A 23 1.30 3.01 5.11
CA TYR A 23 1.76 2.42 3.85
C TYR A 23 0.89 2.91 2.69
N CYS A 24 1.44 2.88 1.49
CA CYS A 24 0.87 3.48 0.31
C CYS A 24 1.20 2.62 -0.92
N ILE A 25 0.19 2.38 -1.75
CA ILE A 25 0.34 1.85 -3.11
C ILE A 25 -0.13 2.96 -4.06
N ARG A 26 0.74 3.39 -4.97
CA ARG A 26 0.38 4.34 -6.02
C ARG A 26 -0.22 3.56 -7.19
N CYS A 27 -1.52 3.69 -7.41
CA CYS A 27 -2.17 3.07 -8.57
C CYS A 27 -2.00 3.98 -9.79
N SER A 28 -2.29 5.28 -9.64
CA SER A 28 -2.14 6.29 -10.69
C SER A 28 -1.69 7.63 -10.13
N GLU A 29 -1.73 8.69 -10.94
CA GLU A 29 -1.55 10.06 -10.46
C GLU A 29 -2.66 10.47 -9.47
N ASN A 30 -3.87 9.98 -9.69
CA ASN A 30 -5.09 10.38 -8.99
C ASN A 30 -5.57 9.36 -7.95
N ILE A 31 -5.08 8.11 -8.00
CA ILE A 31 -5.55 7.02 -7.14
C ILE A 31 -4.40 6.49 -6.27
N VAL A 32 -4.66 6.46 -4.96
CA VAL A 32 -3.76 5.91 -3.95
C VAL A 32 -4.53 5.00 -3.00
N ILE A 33 -3.94 3.85 -2.65
CA ILE A 33 -4.44 2.98 -1.58
C ILE A 33 -3.58 3.25 -0.34
N LEU A 34 -4.23 3.60 0.77
CA LEU A 34 -3.58 3.85 2.05
C LEU A 34 -3.88 2.72 3.04
N GLY A 35 -2.83 2.23 3.71
CA GLY A 35 -2.93 1.22 4.75
C GLY A 35 -2.34 1.70 6.06
N GLY A 36 -3.06 1.48 7.15
CA GLY A 36 -2.54 1.71 8.50
C GLY A 36 -1.47 0.68 8.86
N GLY A 37 -0.38 1.13 9.44
CA GLY A 37 0.75 0.30 9.87
C GLY A 37 0.93 0.19 11.38
N GLY A 38 0.08 0.85 12.18
CA GLY A 38 0.23 0.90 13.63
C GLY A 38 1.43 1.72 14.10
N GLU A 39 1.78 1.60 15.38
CA GLU A 39 2.88 2.35 15.99
C GLU A 39 4.25 1.76 15.61
N LYS A 40 5.14 2.60 15.07
CA LYS A 40 6.52 2.24 14.73
C LYS A 40 7.38 2.11 15.98
N LYS A 41 7.74 0.87 16.32
CA LYS A 41 8.57 0.53 17.49
C LYS A 41 10.08 0.64 17.27
N GLY A 42 10.57 0.39 16.05
CA GLY A 42 12.01 0.43 15.72
C GLY A 42 12.32 1.16 14.41
N ARG A 43 13.49 0.90 13.82
CA ARG A 43 13.93 1.53 12.57
C ARG A 43 13.25 0.90 11.35
N LYS A 44 13.13 -0.42 11.34
CA LYS A 44 12.52 -1.24 10.28
C LYS A 44 11.08 -1.61 10.64
N ALA A 45 10.27 -1.97 9.64
CA ALA A 45 8.90 -2.44 9.89
C ALA A 45 8.86 -3.76 10.66
N GLN A 46 9.83 -4.66 10.44
CA GLN A 46 9.95 -5.94 11.14
C GLN A 46 10.22 -5.81 12.64
N ASP A 47 10.63 -4.63 13.11
CA ASP A 47 10.92 -4.39 14.53
C ASP A 47 9.64 -4.25 15.39
N GLY A 48 8.47 -4.23 14.75
CA GLY A 48 7.17 -4.24 15.43
C GLY A 48 6.21 -5.21 14.75
N ALA A 49 5.51 -6.03 15.53
CA ALA A 49 4.59 -7.04 15.02
C ALA A 49 3.49 -6.43 14.12
N GLU A 50 2.87 -5.33 14.58
CA GLU A 50 1.83 -4.62 13.83
C GLU A 50 2.37 -4.02 12.53
N THR A 51 3.49 -3.30 12.59
CA THR A 51 4.11 -2.70 11.41
C THR A 51 4.55 -3.74 10.39
N TRP A 52 4.97 -4.93 10.85
CA TRP A 52 5.39 -6.02 10.00
C TRP A 52 4.21 -6.73 9.33
N LYS A 53 3.17 -7.02 10.09
CA LYS A 53 1.92 -7.60 9.57
C LYS A 53 1.30 -6.68 8.52
N ALA A 54 1.20 -5.39 8.82
CA ALA A 54 0.66 -4.40 7.90
C ALA A 54 1.51 -4.26 6.62
N LEU A 55 2.85 -4.27 6.74
CA LEU A 55 3.72 -4.27 5.56
C LEU A 55 3.46 -5.48 4.67
N LYS A 56 3.43 -6.69 5.24
CA LYS A 56 3.15 -7.92 4.49
C LYS A 56 1.79 -7.89 3.80
N MET A 57 0.74 -7.43 4.50
CA MET A 57 -0.59 -7.28 3.94
C MET A 57 -0.59 -6.32 2.75
N MET A 58 0.04 -5.15 2.90
CA MET A 58 0.10 -4.17 1.81
C MET A 58 0.92 -4.67 0.62
N MET A 59 2.01 -5.42 0.85
CA MET A 59 2.76 -6.06 -0.23
C MET A 59 1.92 -7.11 -0.98
N ALA A 60 1.08 -7.86 -0.26
CA ALA A 60 0.15 -8.83 -0.85
C ALA A 60 -0.96 -8.15 -1.65
N VAL A 61 -1.51 -7.05 -1.16
CA VAL A 61 -2.49 -6.20 -1.86
C VAL A 61 -1.89 -5.71 -3.17
N ASP A 62 -0.70 -5.10 -3.14
CA ASP A 62 -0.05 -4.57 -4.35
C ASP A 62 0.20 -5.67 -5.39
N LYS A 63 0.78 -6.80 -4.95
CA LYS A 63 1.05 -7.93 -5.84
C LYS A 63 -0.24 -8.43 -6.50
N LYS A 64 -1.30 -8.64 -5.70
CA LYS A 64 -2.55 -9.18 -6.21
C LYS A 64 -3.28 -8.19 -7.12
N LEU A 65 -3.22 -6.91 -6.79
CA LEU A 65 -3.79 -5.84 -7.61
C LEU A 65 -3.13 -5.80 -8.99
N VAL A 66 -1.78 -5.84 -9.04
CA VAL A 66 -1.04 -5.86 -10.31
C VAL A 66 -1.38 -7.10 -11.14
N GLU A 67 -1.50 -8.27 -10.51
CA GLU A 67 -1.95 -9.50 -11.19
C GLU A 67 -3.33 -9.32 -11.84
N LYS A 68 -4.30 -8.77 -11.10
CA LYS A 68 -5.68 -8.56 -11.58
C LYS A 68 -5.77 -7.49 -12.66
N ILE A 69 -4.96 -6.43 -12.58
CA ILE A 69 -4.87 -5.41 -13.63
C ILE A 69 -4.34 -6.03 -14.92
N ARG A 70 -3.27 -6.84 -14.84
CA ARG A 70 -2.70 -7.53 -16.00
C ARG A 70 -3.66 -8.54 -16.63
N ALA A 71 -4.51 -9.17 -15.83
CA ALA A 71 -5.54 -10.08 -16.29
C ALA A 71 -6.76 -9.37 -16.91
N GLY A 72 -6.86 -8.04 -16.80
CA GLY A 72 -8.03 -7.27 -17.24
C GLY A 72 -9.25 -7.41 -16.32
N GLU A 73 -9.08 -7.97 -15.12
CA GLU A 73 -10.16 -8.14 -14.13
C GLU A 73 -10.35 -6.89 -13.26
N ILE A 74 -9.32 -6.06 -13.15
CA ILE A 74 -9.38 -4.73 -12.56
C ILE A 74 -8.87 -3.73 -13.59
N TRP A 75 -9.54 -2.61 -13.76
CA TRP A 75 -9.13 -1.58 -14.73
C TRP A 75 -9.36 -0.18 -14.18
N TYR A 76 -8.66 0.78 -14.76
CA TYR A 76 -8.90 2.20 -14.49
C TYR A 76 -10.09 2.67 -15.33
N SER A 77 -10.95 3.48 -14.75
CA SER A 77 -11.97 4.22 -15.50
C SER A 77 -11.31 5.13 -16.54
N ARG A 78 -12.08 5.54 -17.56
CA ARG A 78 -11.56 6.40 -18.65
C ARG A 78 -10.99 7.74 -18.17
N ASP A 79 -11.53 8.29 -17.08
CA ASP A 79 -11.06 9.52 -16.44
C ASP A 79 -9.91 9.31 -15.44
N LEU A 80 -9.48 8.06 -15.24
CA LEU A 80 -8.43 7.66 -14.30
C LEU A 80 -8.72 8.01 -12.83
N MET A 81 -9.99 8.25 -12.49
CA MET A 81 -10.42 8.61 -11.14
C MET A 81 -10.93 7.40 -10.35
N GLN A 82 -11.22 6.29 -11.02
CA GLN A 82 -11.73 5.08 -10.40
C GLN A 82 -10.90 3.87 -10.81
N LEU A 83 -10.91 2.89 -9.91
CA LEU A 83 -10.35 1.57 -10.10
C LEU A 83 -11.52 0.59 -9.95
N GLU A 84 -11.93 -0.02 -11.05
CA GLU A 84 -13.12 -0.86 -11.14
C GLU A 84 -12.74 -2.34 -11.18
N GLY A 85 -13.59 -3.20 -10.61
CA GLY A 85 -13.36 -4.63 -10.46
C GLY A 85 -13.32 -5.08 -8.99
N GLU A 86 -13.00 -6.35 -8.75
CA GLU A 86 -12.98 -6.94 -7.41
C GLU A 86 -11.59 -7.45 -7.01
N LEU A 87 -11.17 -7.12 -5.78
CA LEU A 87 -9.91 -7.58 -5.20
C LEU A 87 -10.16 -8.40 -3.94
N PHE A 88 -9.87 -9.69 -4.01
CA PHE A 88 -9.89 -10.59 -2.85
C PHE A 88 -8.47 -10.84 -2.36
N ILE A 89 -8.24 -10.64 -1.07
CA ILE A 89 -6.97 -10.91 -0.40
C ILE A 89 -7.20 -12.09 0.56
N GLY A 90 -6.54 -13.23 0.29
CA GLY A 90 -6.46 -14.31 1.26
C GLY A 90 -5.44 -13.96 2.32
N ILE A 91 -5.90 -13.47 3.47
CA ILE A 91 -5.08 -13.09 4.64
C ILE A 91 -5.40 -13.98 5.83
#